data_AF-A0A7W8UBJ7-F1
#
_entry.id   AF-A0A7W8UBJ7-F1
#
_cell.length_a   1.000
_cell.length_b   1.000
_cell.length_c   1.000
_cell.angle_alpha   90.00
_cell.angle_beta   90.00
_cell.angle_gamma   90.00
#
_symmetry.space_group_name_H-M   'P 1'
#
loop_
_entity.id
_entity.type
_entity.pdbx_description
1 polymer ?
#
loop_
_entity_poly.entity_id
_entity_poly.type
_entity_poly.pdbx_seq_one_letter_code
_entity_poly.pdbx_strand_id
1 'polypeptide(L)' 'MPQWESVRKIKEGLIRTDLFAFLTTTPNAIVEPIHQKAMPVLLTEGGEIDTWPTAPWDVAKVLQRALPEDRMVLLPSGG' A
#
# COMPACT_ATOMS: atom_id res chain seq x y z
N MET A 1 -1.60 -8.23 -11.34
CA MET A 1 -2.13 -9.35 -12.14
C MET A 1 -2.69 -8.79 -13.43
N PRO A 2 -1.93 -8.83 -14.53
CA PRO A 2 -2.43 -8.38 -15.81
C PRO A 2 -3.56 -9.30 -16.28
N GLN A 3 -4.53 -8.74 -16.97
CA GLN A 3 -5.52 -9.48 -17.76
C GLN A 3 -6.29 -10.54 -16.95
N TRP A 4 -6.58 -10.24 -15.68
CA TRP A 4 -7.30 -11.13 -14.77
C TRP A 4 -8.77 -11.22 -15.17
N GLU A 5 -9.27 -12.45 -15.30
CA GLU A 5 -10.66 -12.72 -15.64
C GLU A 5 -11.49 -12.97 -14.37
N SER A 6 -12.52 -12.14 -14.16
CA SER A 6 -13.44 -12.31 -13.03
C SER A 6 -14.77 -11.60 -13.24
N VAL A 7 -15.76 -11.95 -12.42
CA VAL A 7 -17.01 -11.20 -12.30
C VAL A 7 -16.87 -10.24 -11.10
N ARG A 8 -16.78 -8.93 -11.36
CA ARG A 8 -16.75 -7.90 -10.29
C ARG A 8 -18.13 -7.32 -9.96
N LYS A 9 -19.03 -7.28 -10.94
CA LYS A 9 -20.44 -6.92 -10.76
C LYS A 9 -21.30 -7.89 -11.55
N ILE A 10 -22.39 -8.36 -10.95
CA ILE A 10 -23.30 -9.35 -11.59
C ILE A 10 -23.75 -8.87 -12.99
N LYS A 11 -24.13 -7.60 -13.12
CA LYS A 11 -24.61 -7.02 -14.38
C LYS A 11 -23.55 -6.92 -15.49
N GLU A 12 -22.26 -6.86 -15.14
CA GLU A 12 -21.17 -6.72 -16.11
C GLU A 12 -20.72 -8.07 -16.66
N GLY A 13 -21.14 -9.19 -16.05
CA GLY A 13 -20.68 -10.51 -16.45
C GLY A 13 -19.17 -10.69 -16.26
N LEU A 14 -18.58 -11.60 -17.04
CA LEU A 14 -17.14 -11.87 -17.00
C LEU A 14 -16.37 -10.73 -17.66
N ILE A 15 -15.41 -10.14 -16.93
CA ILE A 15 -14.55 -9.08 -17.44
C ILE A 15 -13.08 -9.46 -17.30
N ARG A 16 -12.25 -8.86 -18.16
CA ARG A 16 -10.79 -8.97 -18.14
C ARG A 16 -10.22 -7.62 -17.72
N THR A 17 -9.39 -7.60 -16.68
CA THR A 17 -8.92 -6.35 -16.07
C THR A 17 -7.52 -6.49 -15.48
N ASP A 18 -6.73 -5.43 -15.53
CA ASP A 18 -5.44 -5.37 -14.86
C ASP A 18 -5.67 -4.99 -13.39
N LEU A 19 -5.22 -5.86 -12.48
CA LEU A 19 -5.35 -5.67 -11.03
C LEU A 19 -4.00 -5.38 -10.39
N PHE A 20 -4.01 -4.55 -9.36
CA PHE A 20 -2.87 -4.34 -8.47
C PHE A 20 -3.33 -4.30 -7.02
N ALA A 21 -2.39 -4.49 -6.11
CA ALA A 21 -2.56 -4.31 -4.68
C ALA A 21 -1.27 -3.71 -4.12
N PHE A 22 -1.37 -3.07 -2.97
CA PHE A 22 -0.22 -2.62 -2.18
C PHE A 22 -0.21 -3.33 -0.83
N LEU A 23 0.96 -3.38 -0.21
CA LEU A 23 1.10 -4.01 1.09
C LEU A 23 0.67 -3.06 2.21
N THR A 24 0.18 -3.66 3.29
CA THR A 24 -0.11 -2.98 4.54
C THR A 24 0.90 -3.40 5.62
N THR A 25 0.97 -2.61 6.68
CA THR A 25 1.82 -2.83 7.86
C THR A 25 1.06 -2.40 9.11
N THR A 26 1.61 -2.65 10.30
CA THR A 26 1.09 -2.10 11.56
C THR A 26 1.07 -0.57 11.51
N PRO A 27 0.05 0.08 12.08
CA PRO A 27 -0.03 1.54 12.11
C PRO A 27 1.09 2.14 12.99
N ASN A 28 1.47 3.39 12.70
CA ASN A 28 2.33 4.21 13.58
C ASN A 28 1.47 5.02 14.58
N ALA A 29 2.11 5.83 15.43
CA ALA A 29 1.44 6.62 16.47
C ALA A 29 0.42 7.65 15.93
N ILE A 30 0.55 8.07 14.66
CA ILE A 30 -0.40 9.00 14.02
C ILE A 30 -1.63 8.25 13.48
N VAL A 31 -1.41 7.08 12.87
CA VAL A 31 -2.49 6.33 12.22
C VAL A 31 -3.26 5.48 13.22
N GLU A 32 -2.62 4.91 14.24
CA GLU A 32 -3.24 3.97 15.18
C GLU A 32 -4.51 4.53 15.86
N PRO A 33 -4.54 5.79 16.34
CA PRO A 33 -5.76 6.37 16.93
C PRO A 33 -6.93 6.52 15.95
N ILE A 34 -6.67 6.53 14.64
CA ILE A 34 -7.67 6.69 13.57
C ILE A 34 -8.09 5.32 13.02
N HIS A 35 -7.13 4.43 12.78
CA HIS A 35 -7.34 3.11 12.21
C HIS A 35 -6.32 2.09 12.77
N GLN A 36 -6.73 1.39 13.81
CA GLN A 36 -5.89 0.50 14.62
C GLN A 36 -5.37 -0.75 13.88
N LYS A 37 -6.04 -1.16 12.80
CA LYS A 37 -5.76 -2.47 12.19
C LYS A 37 -4.51 -2.46 11.31
N ALA A 38 -4.27 -1.38 10.59
CA ALA A 38 -3.21 -1.31 9.58
C ALA A 38 -3.03 0.12 9.04
N MET A 39 -1.86 0.37 8.49
CA MET A 39 -1.59 1.47 7.57
C MET A 39 -1.01 0.93 6.25
N PRO A 40 -1.09 1.67 5.12
CA PRO A 40 -0.37 1.29 3.91
C PRO A 40 1.15 1.40 4.12
N VAL A 41 1.92 0.56 3.42
CA VAL A 41 3.36 0.76 3.26
C VAL A 41 3.60 1.99 2.38
N LEU A 42 4.47 2.89 2.84
CA LEU A 42 4.83 4.12 2.13
C LEU A 42 6.35 4.12 1.90
N LEU A 43 6.75 4.20 0.63
CA LEU A 43 8.14 4.41 0.23
C LEU A 43 8.31 5.90 -0.05
N THR A 44 9.28 6.55 0.59
CA THR A 44 9.41 8.02 0.51
C THR A 44 10.75 8.49 -0.04
N GLU A 45 11.71 7.57 -0.20
CA GLU A 45 13.04 7.88 -0.69
C GLU A 45 13.30 7.22 -2.05
N GLY A 46 14.04 7.89 -2.94
CA GLY A 46 14.31 7.40 -4.29
C GLY A 46 14.94 5.99 -4.28
N GLY A 47 15.88 5.75 -3.37
CA GLY A 47 16.51 4.44 -3.22
C GLY A 47 15.54 3.33 -2.79
N GLU A 48 14.52 3.64 -1.98
CA GLU A 48 13.47 2.69 -1.61
C GLU A 48 12.59 2.35 -2.81
N ILE A 49 12.21 3.37 -3.58
CA ILE A 49 11.38 3.24 -4.79
C ILE A 49 12.10 2.38 -5.83
N ASP A 50 13.41 2.56 -6.02
CA ASP A 50 14.21 1.78 -6.96
C ASP A 50 14.43 0.34 -6.46
N THR A 51 14.67 0.18 -5.15
CA THR A 51 14.88 -1.14 -4.52
C THR A 51 13.63 -2.01 -4.60
N TRP A 52 12.44 -1.43 -4.39
CA TRP A 52 11.19 -2.19 -4.30
C TRP A 52 10.86 -3.08 -5.51
N PRO A 53 10.92 -2.61 -6.77
CA PRO A 53 10.63 -3.44 -7.93
C PRO A 53 11.84 -4.25 -8.43
N THR A 54 13.07 -3.95 -7.99
CA THR A 54 14.29 -4.53 -8.59
C THR A 54 15.04 -5.51 -7.69
N ALA A 55 15.00 -5.32 -6.37
CA ALA A 55 15.78 -6.12 -5.45
C ALA A 55 15.15 -7.52 -5.22
N PRO A 56 15.94 -8.52 -4.81
CA PRO A 56 15.40 -9.79 -4.33
C PRO A 56 14.39 -9.56 -3.21
N TRP A 57 13.36 -10.42 -3.16
CA TRP A 57 12.28 -10.26 -2.18
C TRP A 57 12.76 -10.19 -0.73
N ASP A 58 13.80 -10.94 -0.36
CA ASP A 58 14.37 -10.89 0.98
C ASP A 58 14.93 -9.52 1.39
N VAL A 59 15.30 -8.70 0.41
CA VAL A 59 15.72 -7.30 0.62
C VAL A 59 14.50 -6.38 0.57
N ALA A 60 13.69 -6.47 -0.49
CA ALA A 60 12.55 -5.57 -0.70
C ALA A 60 11.52 -5.64 0.43
N LYS A 61 11.24 -6.82 0.98
CA LYS A 61 10.25 -7.01 2.05
C LYS A 61 10.57 -6.25 3.34
N VAL A 62 11.84 -5.90 3.58
CA VAL A 62 12.25 -5.07 4.74
C VAL A 62 11.70 -3.64 4.63
N LEU A 63 11.29 -3.21 3.42
CA LEU A 63 10.59 -1.96 3.19
C LEU A 63 9.11 -1.99 3.60
N GLN A 64 8.53 -3.17 3.85
CA GLN A 64 7.19 -3.31 4.44
C GLN A 64 7.25 -3.02 5.95
N ARG A 65 7.30 -1.73 6.29
CA ARG A 65 7.33 -1.24 7.67
C ARG A 65 6.52 0.05 7.80
N ALA A 66 6.13 0.38 9.03
CA ALA A 66 5.45 1.63 9.32
C ALA A 66 6.35 2.84 8.98
N LEU A 67 5.77 3.88 8.39
CA LEU A 67 6.48 5.15 8.20
C LEU A 67 6.69 5.81 9.57
N PRO A 68 7.89 6.32 9.89
CA PRO A 68 8.13 7.10 11.12
C PRO A 68 7.14 8.26 11.26
N GLU A 69 6.63 8.50 12.47
CA GLU A 69 5.63 9.55 12.72
C GLU A 69 6.13 10.96 12.38
N ASP A 70 7.42 11.25 12.53
CA ASP A 70 8.04 12.54 12.20
C ASP A 70 8.06 12.82 10.69
N ARG A 71 7.81 11.80 9.85
CA ARG A 71 7.71 11.90 8.39
C ARG A 71 6.28 11.98 7.88
N MET A 72 5.28 12.06 8.76
CA MET A 72 3.86 12.12 8.43
C MET A 72 3.17 13.27 9.17
N VAL A 73 2.25 13.96 8.50
CA VAL A 73 1.42 15.00 9.13
C VAL A 73 -0.05 14.68 8.93
N LEU A 74 -0.83 14.77 10.01
CA LEU A 74 -2.28 14.69 9.94
C LEU A 74 -2.82 16.02 9.41
N LEU A 75 -3.45 15.98 8.24
CA LEU A 75 -4.13 17.14 7.67
C LEU A 75 -5.57 17.23 8.23
N PRO A 76 -6.14 18.44 8.34
CA PRO A 76 -7.55 18.61 8.66
C PRO A 76 -8.42 17.84 7.66
N SER A 77 -9.52 17.24 8.13
CA SER A 77 -10.53 16.69 7.24
C SER A 77 -11.09 17.83 6.37
N GLY A 78 -10.85 17.79 5.06
CA GLY A 78 -11.38 18.78 4.13
C GLY A 78 -12.91 18.83 4.21
N GLY A 79 -13.44 20.04 4.41
CA GLY A 79 -14.86 20.34 4.22
C GLY A 79 -15.21 20.61 2.77
#